data_AF-A0A560BBL5-F1
#
_entry.id   AF-A0A560BBL5-F1
#
_cell.length_a   1.000
_cell.length_b   1.000
_cell.length_c   1.000
_cell.angle_alpha   90.00
_cell.angle_beta   90.00
_cell.angle_gamma   90.00
#
_symmetry.space_group_name_H-M   'P 1'
#
loop_
_entity.id
_entity.type
_entity.pdbx_description
1 polymer ?
#
loop_
_entity_poly.entity_id
_entity_poly.type
_entity_poly.pdbx_seq_one_letter_code
_entity_poly.pdbx_strand_id
1 'polypeptide(L)'
;MPLTQQQLNTLDQYCVDNPAGVPFLGAFASPNLGIPANECACWRWTTAGLSGAVGVINDPAQAFTAIALNTPFNQGSIWENDNYAPTYVQQNNATYNQYVNNNYALLNGVTYDTWFADVTNTIVEATCRMGGLTPGAGPQTNGERYYVYMHYDRVTNGEINPPNYTHWWIGIDLGNNRVVNIEMFPGSTQVTFRFNNAYAAADNAIVEVTDLTQNHMAILNAILP
;
A
#
# COMPACT_ATOMS: atom_id res chain seq x y z
N MET A 1 -9.65 9.69 9.67
CA MET A 1 -10.89 9.60 10.44
C MET A 1 -11.20 8.15 10.81
N PRO A 2 -11.82 7.92 11.98
CA PRO A 2 -12.30 6.59 12.39
C PRO A 2 -13.61 6.22 11.68
N LEU A 3 -13.86 4.93 11.52
CA LEU A 3 -15.17 4.38 11.15
C LEU A 3 -16.15 4.50 12.32
N THR A 4 -17.44 4.64 12.00
CA THR A 4 -18.48 4.64 13.02
C THR A 4 -18.68 3.23 13.62
N GLN A 5 -19.19 3.15 14.85
CA GLN A 5 -19.49 1.86 15.48
C GLN A 5 -20.46 1.02 14.65
N GLN A 6 -21.44 1.65 13.99
CA GLN A 6 -22.36 0.94 13.09
C GLN A 6 -21.61 0.27 11.93
N GLN A 7 -20.70 0.99 11.28
CA GLN A 7 -19.90 0.44 10.18
C GLN A 7 -19.00 -0.70 10.65
N LEU A 8 -18.39 -0.56 11.82
CA LEU A 8 -17.56 -1.62 12.42
C LEU A 8 -18.39 -2.86 12.74
N ASN A 9 -19.59 -2.71 13.30
CA ASN A 9 -20.50 -3.83 13.56
C ASN A 9 -20.94 -4.52 12.25
N THR A 10 -21.20 -3.75 11.20
CA THR A 10 -21.53 -4.29 9.87
C THR A 10 -20.38 -5.11 9.30
N LEU A 11 -19.15 -4.58 9.36
CA LEU A 11 -17.94 -5.27 8.92
C LEU A 11 -17.66 -6.53 9.77
N ASP A 12 -17.87 -6.46 11.07
CA ASP A 12 -17.72 -7.59 11.99
C ASP A 12 -18.72 -8.71 11.66
N GLN A 13 -19.98 -8.36 11.42
CA GLN A 13 -21.00 -9.32 11.01
C GLN A 13 -20.63 -10.00 9.70
N TYR A 14 -20.10 -9.24 8.73
CA TYR A 14 -19.61 -9.85 7.49
C TYR A 14 -18.45 -10.83 7.73
N CYS A 15 -17.54 -10.55 8.65
CA CYS A 15 -16.50 -11.49 9.06
C CYS A 15 -17.08 -12.77 9.69
N VAL A 16 -18.14 -12.66 10.49
CA VAL A 16 -18.84 -13.83 11.07
C VAL A 16 -19.50 -14.66 9.97
N ASP A 17 -20.17 -14.01 9.03
CA ASP A 17 -20.91 -14.68 7.96
C ASP A 17 -19.97 -15.28 6.90
N ASN A 18 -18.72 -14.79 6.81
CA ASN A 18 -17.73 -15.18 5.81
C ASN A 18 -16.38 -15.58 6.47
N PRO A 19 -16.32 -16.68 7.22
CA PRO A 19 -15.12 -17.07 7.99
C PRO A 19 -13.87 -17.39 7.13
N ALA A 20 -14.03 -17.60 5.83
CA ALA A 20 -12.92 -17.83 4.88
C ALA A 20 -13.17 -17.16 3.51
N GLY A 21 -14.07 -16.19 3.45
CA GLY A 21 -14.68 -15.74 2.19
C GLY A 21 -14.06 -14.47 1.62
N VAL A 22 -14.06 -14.40 0.29
CA VAL A 22 -13.95 -13.14 -0.47
C VAL A 22 -15.35 -12.77 -0.96
N PRO A 23 -16.14 -11.97 -0.23
CA PRO A 23 -17.36 -11.44 -0.79
C PRO A 23 -17.12 -10.10 -1.48
N PHE A 24 -17.69 -9.98 -2.66
CA PHE A 24 -17.78 -8.74 -3.38
C PHE A 24 -18.92 -7.89 -2.81
N LEU A 25 -18.60 -6.89 -1.99
CA LEU A 25 -19.58 -5.91 -1.52
C LEU A 25 -19.57 -4.68 -2.44
N GLY A 26 -20.30 -4.81 -3.55
CA GLY A 26 -20.74 -3.66 -4.36
C GLY A 26 -19.70 -3.05 -5.30
N ALA A 27 -20.15 -2.77 -6.52
CA ALA A 27 -19.42 -1.92 -7.44
C ALA A 27 -19.63 -0.46 -7.02
N PHE A 28 -18.71 0.12 -6.24
CA PHE A 28 -18.52 1.56 -6.39
C PHE A 28 -17.94 1.72 -7.80
N ALA A 29 -18.73 2.22 -8.76
CA ALA A 29 -18.14 2.75 -9.97
C ALA A 29 -17.37 3.98 -9.50
N SER A 30 -16.05 3.83 -9.32
CA SER A 30 -15.18 4.99 -9.21
C SER A 30 -15.69 6.03 -10.22
N PRO A 31 -15.93 7.29 -9.82
CA PRO A 31 -16.26 8.33 -10.81
C PRO A 31 -15.23 8.20 -11.93
N ASN A 32 -15.59 8.54 -13.17
CA ASN A 32 -14.72 8.41 -14.34
C ASN A 32 -13.42 9.24 -14.12
N LEU A 33 -12.49 8.74 -13.30
CA LEU A 33 -11.32 9.44 -12.79
C LEU A 33 -10.23 9.44 -13.85
N GLY A 34 -10.50 8.84 -15.01
CA GLY A 34 -9.57 8.73 -16.11
C GLY A 34 -8.30 7.97 -15.72
N ILE A 35 -8.34 7.09 -14.71
CA ILE A 35 -7.18 6.32 -14.26
C ILE A 35 -6.71 5.46 -15.44
N PRO A 36 -5.53 5.76 -16.04
CA PRO A 36 -5.01 4.98 -17.14
C PRO A 36 -4.81 3.53 -16.71
N ALA A 37 -4.96 2.56 -17.63
CA ALA A 37 -4.82 1.13 -17.32
C ALA A 37 -3.44 0.76 -16.75
N ASN A 38 -2.43 1.60 -16.98
CA ASN A 38 -1.07 1.48 -16.45
C ASN A 38 -0.83 2.21 -15.13
N GLU A 39 -1.82 2.92 -14.58
CA GLU A 39 -1.78 3.45 -13.21
C GLU A 39 -2.57 2.52 -12.29
N CYS A 40 -1.84 1.78 -11.44
CA CYS A 40 -2.43 0.82 -10.53
C CYS A 40 -3.41 1.50 -9.54
N ALA A 41 -4.71 1.35 -9.79
CA ALA A 41 -5.79 1.86 -8.93
C ALA A 41 -5.67 1.39 -7.46
N CYS A 42 -5.02 0.24 -7.23
CA CYS A 42 -4.81 -0.36 -5.91
C CYS A 42 -4.09 0.57 -4.93
N TRP A 43 -2.95 1.16 -5.32
CA TRP A 43 -2.19 2.02 -4.43
C TRP A 43 -2.85 3.40 -4.30
N ARG A 44 -3.47 3.93 -5.36
CA ARG A 44 -4.22 5.21 -5.30
C ARG A 44 -5.38 5.14 -4.33
N TRP A 45 -6.10 4.02 -4.38
CA TRP A 45 -7.12 3.70 -3.39
C TRP A 45 -6.48 3.67 -2.02
N THR A 46 -5.48 2.82 -1.83
CA THR A 46 -4.90 2.50 -0.52
C THR A 46 -4.27 3.70 0.19
N THR A 47 -3.65 4.63 -0.54
CA THR A 47 -2.88 5.73 0.04
C THR A 47 -3.63 7.05 0.09
N ALA A 48 -4.59 7.28 -0.82
CA ALA A 48 -5.24 8.57 -0.97
C ALA A 48 -6.78 8.50 -1.11
N GLY A 49 -7.37 7.31 -1.13
CA GLY A 49 -8.81 7.09 -1.33
C GLY A 49 -9.29 7.55 -2.71
N LEU A 50 -8.46 7.46 -3.75
CA LEU A 50 -8.74 7.93 -5.11
C LEU A 50 -8.93 9.47 -5.25
N SER A 51 -8.17 10.27 -4.50
CA SER A 51 -8.23 11.73 -4.61
C SER A 51 -8.00 12.20 -6.07
N GLY A 52 -8.87 13.11 -6.54
CA GLY A 52 -9.05 13.48 -7.95
C GLY A 52 -8.01 14.44 -8.55
N ALA A 53 -6.80 14.56 -8.00
CA ALA A 53 -5.72 15.28 -8.69
C ALA A 53 -5.14 14.37 -9.79
N VAL A 54 -5.93 14.20 -10.86
CA VAL A 54 -5.56 13.50 -12.10
C VAL A 54 -4.33 14.21 -12.67
N GLY A 55 -3.14 13.65 -12.43
CA GLY A 55 -1.87 14.26 -12.82
C GLY A 55 -0.76 14.11 -11.78
N VAL A 56 -1.07 13.70 -10.56
CA VAL A 56 -0.06 13.43 -9.53
C VAL A 56 0.35 11.95 -9.62
N ILE A 57 1.41 11.70 -10.38
CA ILE A 57 1.97 10.37 -10.65
C ILE A 57 2.63 9.86 -9.37
N ASN A 58 1.94 8.99 -8.62
CA ASN A 58 2.42 8.47 -7.34
C ASN A 58 2.66 6.96 -7.43
N ASP A 59 3.31 6.50 -8.50
CA ASP A 59 3.73 5.11 -8.61
C ASP A 59 4.91 4.84 -7.64
N PRO A 60 4.73 4.05 -6.57
CA PRO A 60 5.81 3.74 -5.62
C PRO A 60 6.99 3.00 -6.27
N ALA A 61 6.80 2.37 -7.44
CA ALA A 61 7.86 1.69 -8.19
C ALA A 61 8.90 2.66 -8.71
N GLN A 62 8.59 3.94 -8.80
CA GLN A 62 9.61 4.92 -9.18
C GLN A 62 10.71 5.02 -8.15
N ALA A 63 10.42 4.93 -6.84
CA ALA A 63 11.46 4.94 -5.81
C ALA A 63 12.36 3.69 -5.92
N PHE A 64 11.76 2.54 -6.16
CA PHE A 64 12.49 1.29 -6.38
C PHE A 64 13.34 1.32 -7.65
N THR A 65 12.76 1.80 -8.75
CA THR A 65 13.45 1.96 -10.05
C THR A 65 14.59 2.97 -9.93
N ALA A 66 14.36 4.09 -9.26
CA ALA A 66 15.37 5.12 -9.03
C ALA A 66 16.52 4.60 -8.17
N ILE A 67 16.25 3.78 -7.14
CA ILE A 67 17.30 3.09 -6.37
C ILE A 67 18.08 2.12 -7.24
N ALA A 68 17.40 1.33 -8.09
CA ALA A 68 18.06 0.32 -8.90
C ALA A 68 18.92 0.92 -10.04
N LEU A 69 18.38 1.94 -10.72
CA LEU A 69 18.96 2.50 -11.95
C LEU A 69 19.68 3.83 -11.74
N ASN A 70 19.63 4.40 -10.53
CA ASN A 70 20.12 5.75 -10.25
C ASN A 70 19.53 6.83 -11.17
N THR A 71 18.23 6.74 -11.44
CA THR A 71 17.51 7.67 -12.31
C THR A 71 16.73 8.70 -11.50
N PRO A 72 16.55 9.93 -12.00
CA PRO A 72 15.63 10.89 -11.40
C PRO A 72 14.19 10.36 -11.34
N PHE A 73 13.40 10.89 -10.41
CA PHE A 73 11.95 10.69 -10.40
C PHE A 73 11.29 11.33 -11.61
N ASN A 74 10.09 10.87 -11.96
CA ASN A 74 9.33 11.48 -13.06
C ASN A 74 8.94 12.92 -12.69
N GLN A 75 9.08 13.82 -13.66
CA GLN A 75 8.71 15.22 -13.51
C GLN A 75 7.23 15.35 -13.13
N GLY A 76 6.93 16.13 -12.09
CA GLY A 76 5.59 16.33 -11.55
C GLY A 76 5.11 15.24 -10.61
N SER A 77 5.94 14.24 -10.29
CA SER A 77 5.63 13.28 -9.21
C SER A 77 5.75 13.93 -7.83
N ILE A 78 5.03 13.41 -6.83
CA ILE A 78 5.24 13.80 -5.42
C ILE A 78 6.67 13.52 -4.96
N TRP A 79 7.27 12.45 -5.47
CA TRP A 79 8.59 11.99 -5.08
C TRP A 79 9.69 12.95 -5.54
N GLU A 80 9.51 13.59 -6.69
CA GLU A 80 10.42 14.64 -7.17
C GLU A 80 10.46 15.85 -6.23
N ASN A 81 9.32 16.19 -5.61
CA ASN A 81 9.16 17.38 -4.77
C ASN A 81 9.35 17.10 -3.27
N ASP A 82 9.56 15.84 -2.89
CA ASP A 82 9.86 15.47 -1.51
C ASP A 82 11.33 15.78 -1.19
N ASN A 83 11.57 16.53 -0.12
CA ASN A 83 12.92 16.98 0.24
C ASN A 83 13.85 15.83 0.68
N TYR A 84 13.30 14.68 1.06
CA TYR A 84 14.06 13.55 1.59
C TYR A 84 14.28 12.46 0.53
N ALA A 85 13.28 12.21 -0.33
CA ALA A 85 13.27 11.08 -1.25
C ALA A 85 14.48 11.02 -2.21
N PRO A 86 14.93 12.10 -2.87
CA PRO A 86 16.09 12.04 -3.76
C PRO A 86 17.38 11.63 -3.03
N THR A 87 17.59 12.14 -1.81
CA THR A 87 18.76 11.80 -1.00
C THR A 87 18.70 10.34 -0.55
N TYR A 88 17.52 9.88 -0.12
CA TYR A 88 17.30 8.50 0.28
C TYR A 88 17.57 7.51 -0.86
N VAL A 89 17.09 7.82 -2.07
CA VAL A 89 17.35 7.03 -3.28
C VAL A 89 18.85 6.94 -3.55
N GLN A 90 19.55 8.07 -3.56
CA GLN A 90 20.98 8.10 -3.86
C GLN A 90 21.81 7.27 -2.86
N GLN A 91 21.47 7.36 -1.56
CA GLN A 91 22.12 6.57 -0.52
C GLN A 91 21.89 5.06 -0.69
N ASN A 92 20.67 4.66 -1.06
CA ASN A 92 20.32 3.26 -1.24
C ASN A 92 20.83 2.68 -2.57
N ASN A 93 20.99 3.48 -3.63
CA ASN A 93 21.60 3.02 -4.88
C ASN A 93 23.03 2.51 -4.66
N ALA A 94 23.84 3.23 -3.87
CA ALA A 94 25.21 2.82 -3.57
C ALA A 94 25.24 1.44 -2.87
N THR A 95 24.33 1.24 -1.90
CA THR A 95 24.20 -0.02 -1.16
C THR A 95 23.68 -1.15 -2.08
N TYR A 96 22.69 -0.86 -2.92
CA TYR A 96 22.18 -1.81 -3.92
C TYR A 96 23.29 -2.32 -4.85
N ASN A 97 24.11 -1.41 -5.39
CA ASN A 97 25.23 -1.78 -6.26
C ASN A 97 26.28 -2.64 -5.56
N GLN A 98 26.51 -2.43 -4.26
CA GLN A 98 27.38 -3.32 -3.49
C GLN A 98 26.81 -4.74 -3.41
N TYR A 99 25.49 -4.88 -3.21
CA TYR A 99 24.86 -6.20 -3.18
C TYR A 99 24.95 -6.87 -4.55
N VAL A 100 24.61 -6.18 -5.62
CA VAL A 100 24.72 -6.69 -7.00
C VAL A 100 26.15 -7.18 -7.28
N ASN A 101 27.16 -6.35 -6.98
CA ASN A 101 28.57 -6.69 -7.21
C ASN A 101 29.08 -7.83 -6.32
N ASN A 102 28.41 -8.09 -5.20
CA ASN A 102 28.74 -9.18 -4.26
C ASN A 102 27.78 -10.37 -4.39
N ASN A 103 27.10 -10.52 -5.54
CA ASN A 103 26.13 -11.60 -5.80
C ASN A 103 25.07 -11.74 -4.68
N TYR A 104 24.58 -10.60 -4.17
CA TYR A 104 23.59 -10.49 -3.10
C TYR A 104 24.00 -11.15 -1.77
N ALA A 105 25.30 -11.42 -1.57
CA ALA A 105 25.82 -11.93 -0.32
C ALA A 105 25.80 -10.85 0.79
N LEU A 106 25.94 -11.32 2.04
CA LEU A 106 25.98 -10.49 3.25
C LEU A 106 26.98 -9.32 3.13
N LEU A 107 26.53 -8.09 3.40
CA LEU A 107 27.34 -6.88 3.41
C LEU A 107 27.35 -6.24 4.79
N ASN A 108 28.52 -6.02 5.38
CA ASN A 108 28.67 -5.40 6.70
C ASN A 108 27.76 -6.05 7.79
N GLY A 109 27.51 -7.35 7.69
CA GLY A 109 26.64 -8.08 8.61
C GLY A 109 25.13 -7.94 8.33
N VAL A 110 24.72 -7.24 7.27
CA VAL A 110 23.32 -7.10 6.83
C VAL A 110 23.09 -7.94 5.58
N THR A 111 22.01 -8.71 5.56
CA THR A 111 21.62 -9.49 4.37
C THR A 111 20.88 -8.60 3.38
N TYR A 112 20.86 -9.00 2.10
CA TYR A 112 20.03 -8.33 1.11
C TYR A 112 18.57 -8.25 1.55
N ASP A 113 18.01 -9.35 2.09
CA ASP A 113 16.61 -9.39 2.54
C ASP A 113 16.31 -8.38 3.66
N THR A 114 17.22 -8.22 4.62
CA THR A 114 17.04 -7.25 5.70
C THR A 114 17.09 -5.83 5.17
N TRP A 115 18.11 -5.50 4.36
CA TRP A 115 18.21 -4.18 3.74
C TRP A 115 17.01 -3.87 2.83
N PHE A 116 16.58 -4.85 2.03
CA PHE A 116 15.45 -4.73 1.14
C PHE A 116 14.15 -4.49 1.90
N ALA A 117 13.90 -5.22 2.99
CA ALA A 117 12.74 -5.01 3.85
C ALA A 117 12.73 -3.59 4.44
N ASP A 118 13.88 -3.09 4.90
CA ASP A 118 14.00 -1.72 5.43
C ASP A 118 13.68 -0.66 4.37
N VAL A 119 14.22 -0.83 3.14
CA VAL A 119 13.93 0.06 2.00
C VAL A 119 12.45 0.04 1.64
N THR A 120 11.88 -1.15 1.57
CA THR A 120 10.48 -1.39 1.23
C THR A 120 9.55 -0.72 2.25
N ASN A 121 9.79 -0.96 3.55
CA ASN A 121 9.01 -0.35 4.62
C ASN A 121 9.09 1.18 4.59
N THR A 122 10.28 1.74 4.38
CA THR A 122 10.47 3.20 4.30
C THR A 122 9.69 3.81 3.14
N ILE A 123 9.72 3.16 1.97
CA ILE A 123 9.00 3.64 0.77
C ILE A 123 7.49 3.56 0.97
N VAL A 124 6.96 2.47 1.55
CA VAL A 124 5.52 2.36 1.85
C VAL A 124 5.10 3.44 2.83
N GLU A 125 5.86 3.66 3.90
CA GLU A 125 5.58 4.67 4.91
C GLU A 125 5.58 6.09 4.33
N ALA A 126 6.56 6.41 3.48
CA ALA A 126 6.62 7.67 2.76
C ALA A 126 5.44 7.83 1.79
N THR A 127 5.08 6.77 1.06
CA THR A 127 3.92 6.76 0.16
C THR A 127 2.63 7.07 0.91
N CYS A 128 2.43 6.48 2.09
CA CYS A 128 1.29 6.78 2.96
C CYS A 128 1.25 8.26 3.34
N ARG A 129 2.38 8.84 3.80
CA ARG A 129 2.47 10.27 4.14
C ARG A 129 2.07 11.18 2.99
N MET A 130 2.62 10.91 1.81
CA MET A 130 2.33 11.74 0.63
C MET A 130 0.90 11.55 0.11
N GLY A 131 0.28 10.39 0.39
CA GLY A 131 -1.15 10.15 0.16
C GLY A 131 -2.08 10.84 1.17
N GLY A 132 -1.53 11.46 2.21
CA GLY A 132 -2.27 12.14 3.26
C GLY A 132 -2.72 11.23 4.41
N LEU A 133 -2.15 10.03 4.50
CA LEU A 133 -2.26 9.18 5.69
C LEU A 133 -1.14 9.52 6.69
N THR A 134 -1.38 9.25 7.96
CA THR A 134 -0.36 9.42 9.00
C THR A 134 0.11 8.05 9.47
N PRO A 135 1.36 7.64 9.16
CA PRO A 135 1.91 6.39 9.67
C PRO A 135 2.09 6.39 11.19
N GLY A 136 1.94 5.21 11.77
CA GLY A 136 2.07 4.97 13.20
C GLY A 136 0.77 4.46 13.83
N ALA A 137 0.88 4.00 15.07
CA ALA A 137 -0.27 3.51 15.82
C ALA A 137 -1.25 4.65 16.11
N GLY A 138 -2.47 4.51 15.59
CA GLY A 138 -3.55 5.46 15.82
C GLY A 138 -4.26 5.26 17.15
N PRO A 139 -4.99 6.28 17.62
CA PRO A 139 -5.97 6.09 18.67
C PRO A 139 -7.08 5.16 18.18
N GLN A 140 -7.29 4.06 18.90
CA GLN A 140 -8.38 3.11 18.65
C GLN A 140 -9.70 3.70 19.15
N THR A 141 -10.29 4.59 18.36
CA THR A 141 -11.49 5.33 18.78
C THR A 141 -12.65 4.39 19.10
N ASN A 142 -12.82 3.31 18.32
CA ASN A 142 -13.81 2.26 18.53
C ASN A 142 -13.18 0.86 18.59
N GLY A 143 -11.89 0.77 18.92
CA GLY A 143 -11.14 -0.49 19.02
C GLY A 143 -10.49 -0.98 17.71
N GLU A 144 -10.71 -0.29 16.60
CA GLU A 144 -10.20 -0.70 15.28
C GLU A 144 -8.77 -0.20 15.00
N ARG A 145 -8.04 -0.93 14.15
CA ARG A 145 -6.72 -0.50 13.65
C ARG A 145 -6.66 -0.59 12.13
N TYR A 146 -6.00 0.38 11.52
CA TYR A 146 -5.86 0.47 10.07
C TYR A 146 -4.43 0.16 9.64
N TYR A 147 -4.30 -0.63 8.59
CA TYR A 147 -3.03 -1.04 8.04
C TYR A 147 -3.03 -0.85 6.52
N VAL A 148 -1.96 -0.28 5.99
CA VAL A 148 -1.67 -0.27 4.57
C VAL A 148 -0.72 -1.40 4.27
N TYR A 149 -1.08 -2.21 3.28
CA TYR A 149 -0.27 -3.31 2.79
C TYR A 149 0.23 -2.99 1.39
N MET A 150 1.51 -3.25 1.17
CA MET A 150 2.08 -3.38 -0.16
C MET A 150 2.63 -4.79 -0.29
N HIS A 151 2.05 -5.56 -1.21
CA HIS A 151 2.59 -6.84 -1.60
C HIS A 151 3.59 -6.69 -2.74
N TYR A 152 4.66 -7.47 -2.67
CA TYR A 152 5.73 -7.48 -3.64
C TYR A 152 6.19 -8.90 -3.93
N ASP A 153 6.65 -9.12 -5.16
CA ASP A 153 7.31 -10.36 -5.55
C ASP A 153 8.82 -10.17 -5.48
N ARG A 154 9.48 -10.87 -4.55
CA ARG A 154 10.94 -10.78 -4.35
C ARG A 154 11.75 -11.36 -5.51
N VAL A 155 11.18 -12.37 -6.18
CA VAL A 155 11.84 -13.11 -7.25
C VAL A 155 10.88 -13.24 -8.40
N THR A 156 11.27 -12.73 -9.57
CA THR A 156 10.55 -12.95 -10.83
C THR A 156 11.51 -13.58 -11.80
N ASN A 157 11.10 -14.65 -12.48
CA ASN A 157 11.94 -15.37 -13.45
C ASN A 157 13.29 -15.86 -12.90
N GLY A 158 13.36 -16.15 -11.59
CA GLY A 158 14.57 -16.67 -10.94
C GLY A 158 15.63 -15.63 -10.59
N GLU A 159 15.37 -14.35 -10.83
CA GLU A 159 16.28 -13.25 -10.51
C GLU A 159 15.76 -12.47 -9.30
N ILE A 160 16.68 -12.11 -8.40
CA ILE A 160 16.40 -11.17 -7.31
C ILE A 160 16.22 -9.80 -7.95
N ASN A 161 14.97 -9.39 -8.08
CA ASN A 161 14.62 -8.12 -8.69
C ASN A 161 14.62 -6.99 -7.65
N PRO A 162 14.87 -5.74 -8.06
CA PRO A 162 14.44 -4.59 -7.26
C PRO A 162 12.92 -4.70 -7.01
N PRO A 163 12.40 -4.08 -5.94
CA PRO A 163 11.03 -4.31 -5.49
C PRO A 163 10.01 -4.05 -6.61
N ASN A 164 9.44 -5.13 -7.14
CA ASN A 164 8.31 -5.10 -8.04
C ASN A 164 7.07 -5.32 -7.18
N TYR A 165 6.48 -4.23 -6.70
CA TYR A 165 5.21 -4.34 -6.01
C TYR A 165 4.14 -4.77 -7.00
N THR A 166 3.21 -5.60 -6.54
CA THR A 166 2.18 -6.17 -7.41
C THR A 166 0.78 -5.71 -7.00
N HIS A 167 0.57 -5.41 -5.71
CA HIS A 167 -0.75 -5.05 -5.21
C HIS A 167 -0.71 -4.29 -3.88
N TRP A 168 -1.75 -3.49 -3.63
CA TRP A 168 -1.91 -2.70 -2.41
C TRP A 168 -3.34 -2.79 -1.88
N TRP A 169 -3.49 -2.81 -0.56
CA TRP A 169 -4.80 -2.79 0.09
C TRP A 169 -4.76 -2.19 1.49
N ILE A 170 -5.95 -1.87 2.01
CA ILE A 170 -6.15 -1.44 3.39
C ILE A 170 -6.68 -2.63 4.19
N GLY A 171 -6.05 -2.97 5.30
CA GLY A 171 -6.61 -3.87 6.30
C GLY A 171 -7.22 -3.10 7.46
N ILE A 172 -8.37 -3.57 7.93
CA ILE A 172 -9.04 -3.09 9.14
C ILE A 172 -9.08 -4.26 10.11
N ASP A 173 -8.29 -4.17 11.17
CA ASP A 173 -8.35 -5.11 12.30
C ASP A 173 -9.51 -4.70 13.22
N LEU A 174 -10.47 -5.61 13.39
CA LEU A 174 -11.66 -5.43 14.22
C LEU A 174 -11.50 -6.07 15.61
N GLY A 175 -10.33 -6.65 15.89
CA GLY A 175 -10.11 -7.50 17.06
C GLY A 175 -10.71 -8.89 16.90
N ASN A 176 -10.56 -9.74 17.94
CA ASN A 176 -11.10 -11.11 17.97
C ASN A 176 -10.70 -11.98 16.76
N ASN A 177 -9.48 -11.77 16.23
CA ASN A 177 -8.97 -12.43 15.02
C ASN A 177 -9.82 -12.16 13.76
N ARG A 178 -10.54 -11.04 13.70
CA ARG A 178 -11.33 -10.62 12.54
C ARG A 178 -10.65 -9.46 11.84
N VAL A 179 -10.47 -9.63 10.54
CA VAL A 179 -9.83 -8.62 9.69
C VAL A 179 -10.62 -8.45 8.40
N VAL A 180 -10.71 -7.21 7.95
CA VAL A 180 -11.28 -6.86 6.64
C VAL A 180 -10.17 -6.26 5.78
N ASN A 181 -9.86 -6.90 4.66
CA ASN A 181 -8.96 -6.31 3.67
C ASN A 181 -9.78 -5.71 2.52
N ILE A 182 -9.50 -4.46 2.18
CA ILE A 182 -10.24 -3.66 1.22
C ILE A 182 -9.28 -3.22 0.12
N GLU A 183 -9.54 -3.69 -1.10
CA GLU A 183 -8.61 -3.59 -2.21
C GLU A 183 -9.30 -3.13 -3.49
N MET A 184 -8.52 -2.57 -4.42
CA MET A 184 -8.93 -2.35 -5.80
C MET A 184 -7.91 -3.02 -6.69
N PHE A 185 -8.31 -3.73 -7.74
CA PHE A 185 -7.35 -4.34 -8.67
C PHE A 185 -6.88 -3.35 -9.74
N PRO A 186 -5.65 -3.52 -10.27
CA PRO A 186 -5.23 -2.79 -11.47
C PRO A 186 -6.26 -2.90 -12.59
N GLY A 187 -6.60 -1.77 -13.23
CA GLY A 187 -7.63 -1.72 -14.28
C GLY A 187 -9.09 -1.88 -13.80
N SER A 188 -9.32 -2.07 -12.50
CA SER A 188 -10.67 -2.11 -11.92
C SER A 188 -11.09 -0.75 -11.39
N THR A 189 -12.38 -0.44 -11.55
CA THR A 189 -13.02 0.69 -10.86
C THR A 189 -13.70 0.27 -9.57
N GLN A 190 -13.68 -1.02 -9.24
CA GLN A 190 -14.46 -1.62 -8.14
C GLN A 190 -13.57 -1.91 -6.93
N VAL A 191 -14.09 -1.55 -5.75
CA VAL A 191 -13.52 -1.93 -4.46
C VAL A 191 -14.01 -3.33 -4.08
N THR A 192 -13.09 -4.18 -3.62
CA THR A 192 -13.34 -5.56 -3.20
C THR A 192 -13.03 -5.69 -1.72
N PHE A 193 -13.83 -6.49 -1.01
CA PHE A 193 -13.64 -6.81 0.40
C PHE A 193 -13.24 -8.28 0.54
N ARG A 194 -12.27 -8.56 1.40
CA ARG A 194 -11.90 -9.90 1.84
C ARG A 194 -12.06 -9.98 3.35
N PHE A 195 -12.84 -10.94 3.83
CA PHE A 195 -13.09 -11.09 5.26
C PHE A 195 -12.32 -12.29 5.79
N ASN A 196 -11.57 -12.07 6.87
CA ASN A 196 -10.66 -13.03 7.49
C ASN A 196 -9.64 -13.62 6.50
N ASN A 197 -9.39 -12.92 5.39
CA ASN A 197 -8.52 -13.34 4.32
C ASN A 197 -7.86 -12.12 3.68
N ALA A 198 -6.70 -12.29 3.08
CA ALA A 198 -5.94 -11.26 2.40
C ALA A 198 -5.65 -11.66 0.94
N TYR A 199 -5.12 -10.74 0.15
CA TYR A 199 -4.62 -11.07 -1.19
C TYR A 199 -3.44 -12.05 -1.10
N ALA A 200 -2.48 -11.75 -0.23
CA ALA A 200 -1.30 -12.56 0.04
C ALA A 200 -0.98 -12.58 1.54
N ALA A 201 -0.56 -13.73 2.04
CA ALA A 201 -0.22 -13.91 3.46
C ALA A 201 1.25 -13.59 3.80
N ALA A 202 2.13 -13.57 2.80
CA ALA A 202 3.56 -13.34 2.93
C ALA A 202 4.02 -12.27 1.94
N ASP A 203 5.28 -11.83 2.09
CA ASP A 203 5.93 -10.85 1.21
C ASP A 203 5.13 -9.54 1.11
N ASN A 204 4.81 -9.03 2.29
CA ASN A 204 4.10 -7.77 2.47
C ASN A 204 4.95 -6.81 3.29
N ALA A 205 4.97 -5.55 2.88
CA ALA A 205 5.31 -4.45 3.77
C ALA A 205 4.01 -3.91 4.37
N ILE A 206 4.00 -3.73 5.68
CA ILE A 206 2.81 -3.40 6.45
C ILE A 206 3.10 -2.13 7.24
N VAL A 207 2.30 -1.10 6.99
CA VAL A 207 2.38 0.17 7.71
C VAL A 207 1.05 0.38 8.43
N GLU A 208 1.09 0.44 9.76
CA GLU A 208 -0.05 0.92 10.51
C GLU A 208 -0.24 2.41 10.23
N VAL A 209 -1.49 2.83 10.03
CA VAL A 209 -1.84 4.24 9.85
C VAL A 209 -2.87 4.64 10.90
N THR A 210 -2.81 5.89 11.33
CA THR A 210 -3.64 6.32 12.45
C THR A 210 -5.11 6.36 12.10
N ASP A 211 -5.43 6.60 10.83
CA ASP A 211 -6.76 6.91 10.39
C ASP A 211 -6.90 6.93 8.85
N LEU A 212 -8.14 6.86 8.35
CA LEU A 212 -8.43 6.91 6.91
C LEU A 212 -8.71 8.34 6.41
N THR A 213 -8.28 8.69 5.20
CA THR A 213 -8.57 10.02 4.62
C THR A 213 -10.06 10.23 4.32
N GLN A 214 -10.46 11.48 4.02
CA GLN A 214 -11.84 11.81 3.63
C GLN A 214 -12.35 11.07 2.40
N ASN A 215 -11.47 10.81 1.43
CA ASN A 215 -11.89 10.12 0.22
C ASN A 215 -12.11 8.62 0.48
N HIS A 216 -11.31 7.99 1.35
CA HIS A 216 -11.57 6.63 1.81
C HIS A 216 -12.94 6.55 2.48
N MET A 217 -13.22 7.46 3.41
CA MET A 217 -14.49 7.49 4.13
C MET A 217 -15.67 7.74 3.20
N ALA A 218 -15.53 8.62 2.19
CA ALA A 218 -16.59 8.86 1.21
C ALA A 218 -16.96 7.58 0.44
N ILE A 219 -15.96 6.79 0.05
CA ILE A 219 -16.16 5.50 -0.64
C ILE A 219 -16.75 4.46 0.31
N LEU A 220 -16.21 4.33 1.52
CA LEU A 220 -16.72 3.37 2.51
C LEU A 220 -18.16 3.69 2.93
N ASN A 221 -18.53 4.96 3.11
CA ASN A 221 -19.90 5.37 3.41
C ASN A 221 -20.88 5.12 2.25
N ALA A 222 -20.38 5.02 1.01
CA ALA A 222 -21.21 4.69 -0.14
C ALA A 222 -21.48 3.17 -0.27
N ILE A 223 -20.64 2.35 0.36
CA ILE A 223 -20.69 0.89 0.28
C ILE A 223 -21.29 0.27 1.56
N LEU A 224 -20.94 0.83 2.72
CA LEU A 224 -21.36 0.34 4.03
C LEU A 224 -22.59 1.14 4.51
N PRO A 225 -23.73 0.47 4.78
CA PRO A 225 -24.97 1.10 5.22
C PRO A 225 -24.94 1.62 6.67
#